data_AF-A0A8S2PYP2-F1
#
_entry.id   AF-A0A8S2PYP2-F1
#
_cell.length_a   1.000
_cell.length_b   1.000
_cell.length_c   1.000
_cell.angle_alpha   90.00
_cell.angle_beta   90.00
_cell.angle_gamma   90.00
#
_symmetry.space_group_name_H-M   'P 1'
#
loop_
_entity.id
_entity.type
_entity.pdbx_description
1 polymer ?
#
loop_
_entity_poly.entity_id
_entity_poly.type
_entity_poly.pdbx_seq_one_letter_code
_entity_poly.pdbx_strand_id
1 'polypeptide(L)'
;MMIFFIFVVIAISSPTHAIYSSTLSLSLQGHAFQPQYGVQLIFNKTAHSRLLCSAACSQDPSCRSFDYDPSSHRCRLFEADLTNGAIIAMASQTSIVGSVILSPSLYASMYNQSCSACRENRYHTCSSTTSTCQCPGNSYWNGSMCPLQLFENAACSQIDACRSDLNLSCIINSYGEFTQCSIGINLFTIFV
;
A
#
# COMPACT_ATOMS: atom_id res chain seq x y z
N MET A 1 -27.47 4.80 -56.84
CA MET A 1 -27.88 5.31 -55.52
C MET A 1 -26.83 4.84 -54.51
N MET A 2 -25.89 5.70 -54.13
CA MET A 2 -24.70 5.34 -53.34
C MET A 2 -24.94 5.74 -51.88
N ILE A 3 -25.00 4.76 -50.97
CA ILE A 3 -25.25 4.98 -49.54
C ILE A 3 -23.91 5.29 -48.86
N PHE A 4 -23.75 6.52 -48.37
CA PHE A 4 -22.60 6.94 -47.58
C PHE A 4 -22.82 6.52 -46.11
N PHE A 5 -22.01 5.58 -45.62
CA PHE A 5 -21.95 5.26 -44.19
C PHE A 5 -21.08 6.31 -43.49
N ILE A 6 -21.72 7.22 -42.75
CA ILE A 6 -21.05 8.17 -41.86
C ILE A 6 -20.63 7.39 -40.61
N PHE A 7 -19.35 7.00 -40.53
CA PHE A 7 -18.75 6.52 -39.29
C PHE A 7 -18.51 7.71 -38.37
N VAL A 8 -19.47 7.97 -37.48
CA VAL A 8 -19.29 8.93 -36.38
C VAL A 8 -18.32 8.29 -35.38
N VAL A 9 -17.04 8.65 -35.47
CA VAL A 9 -16.04 8.31 -34.45
C VAL A 9 -16.28 9.23 -33.26
N ILE A 10 -17.15 8.82 -32.34
CA ILE A 10 -17.32 9.50 -31.05
C ILE A 10 -16.07 9.17 -30.23
N ALA A 11 -15.11 10.09 -30.17
CA ALA A 11 -14.01 10.03 -29.21
C ALA A 11 -14.59 10.32 -27.82
N ILE A 12 -15.03 9.27 -27.13
CA ILE A 12 -15.40 9.36 -25.72
C ILE A 12 -14.09 9.44 -24.92
N SER A 13 -13.55 10.65 -24.75
CA SER A 13 -12.52 10.89 -23.75
C SER A 13 -13.20 10.91 -22.39
N SER A 14 -13.43 9.75 -21.79
CA SER A 14 -13.67 9.69 -20.36
C SER A 14 -12.47 10.32 -19.65
N PRO A 15 -12.67 11.17 -18.63
CA PRO A 15 -11.57 11.57 -17.76
C PRO A 15 -11.25 10.36 -16.90
N THR A 16 -10.56 9.37 -17.48
CA THR A 16 -10.02 8.28 -16.69
C THR A 16 -8.91 8.89 -15.86
N HIS A 17 -9.26 9.18 -14.61
CA HIS A 17 -8.38 9.35 -13.46
C HIS A 17 -6.97 8.84 -13.76
N ALA A 18 -5.97 9.70 -13.58
CA ALA A 18 -4.55 9.40 -13.75
C ALA A 18 -4.28 7.94 -13.34
N ILE A 19 -4.02 7.10 -14.34
CA ILE A 19 -3.68 5.70 -14.10
C ILE A 19 -2.30 5.76 -13.46
N TYR A 20 -2.24 5.66 -12.13
CA TYR A 20 -0.99 5.59 -11.40
C TYR A 20 -0.19 4.39 -11.94
N SER A 21 0.83 4.67 -12.76
CA SER A 21 1.66 3.62 -13.35
C SER A 21 2.47 2.97 -12.24
N SER A 22 2.22 1.69 -12.01
CA SER A 22 2.93 0.88 -11.04
C SER A 22 3.53 -0.32 -11.74
N THR A 23 4.81 -0.57 -11.50
CA THR A 23 5.40 -1.82 -11.95
C THR A 23 4.93 -2.94 -11.02
N LEU A 24 4.38 -4.01 -11.60
CA LEU A 24 3.86 -5.15 -10.87
C LEU A 24 4.70 -6.39 -11.19
N SER A 25 5.00 -7.18 -10.16
CA SER A 25 5.47 -8.56 -10.30
C SER A 25 4.31 -9.51 -10.06
N LEU A 26 4.14 -10.52 -10.91
CA LEU A 26 3.06 -11.51 -10.79
C LEU A 26 3.65 -12.88 -10.46
N SER A 27 3.01 -13.59 -9.54
CA SER A 27 3.31 -15.00 -9.26
C SER A 27 2.79 -15.91 -10.37
N LEU A 28 3.20 -17.18 -10.32
CA LEU A 28 2.50 -18.24 -11.03
C LEU A 28 1.09 -18.44 -10.46
N GLN A 29 0.21 -19.07 -11.23
CA GLN A 29 -1.09 -19.54 -10.74
C GLN A 29 -0.91 -20.56 -9.61
N GLY A 30 -1.93 -20.69 -8.76
CA GLY A 30 -1.91 -21.64 -7.64
C GLY A 30 -1.26 -21.09 -6.38
N HIS A 31 -1.13 -19.76 -6.27
CA HIS A 31 -0.53 -19.11 -5.12
C HIS A 31 -1.48 -18.11 -4.50
N ALA A 32 -1.39 -17.94 -3.18
CA ALA A 32 -2.04 -16.85 -2.48
C ALA A 32 -1.04 -16.06 -1.66
N PHE A 33 -1.42 -14.82 -1.38
CA PHE A 33 -0.70 -13.99 -0.46
C PHE A 33 -1.17 -14.28 0.96
N GLN A 34 -0.20 -14.53 1.85
CA GLN A 34 -0.41 -14.70 3.27
C GLN A 34 0.35 -13.57 4.00
N PRO A 35 -0.36 -12.56 4.53
CA PRO A 35 0.30 -11.55 5.36
C PRO A 35 0.84 -12.19 6.64
N GLN A 36 1.94 -11.64 7.15
CA GLN A 36 2.51 -12.07 8.43
C GLN A 36 1.56 -11.76 9.59
N TYR A 37 0.79 -10.67 9.49
CA TYR A 37 -0.16 -10.22 10.49
C TYR A 37 -1.58 -10.10 9.91
N GLY A 38 -2.58 -10.55 10.66
CA GLY A 38 -3.97 -10.63 10.18
C GLY A 38 -4.64 -9.29 9.85
N VAL A 39 -4.10 -8.17 10.30
CA VAL A 39 -4.67 -6.83 10.13
C VAL A 39 -4.30 -6.16 8.79
N GLN A 40 -3.48 -6.80 7.96
CA GLN A 40 -2.93 -6.20 6.73
C GLN A 40 -3.85 -6.32 5.50
N LEU A 41 -5.07 -6.84 5.67
CA LEU A 41 -6.08 -6.89 4.61
C LEU A 41 -6.78 -5.52 4.51
N ILE A 42 -6.55 -4.80 3.42
CA ILE A 42 -7.20 -3.51 3.16
C ILE A 42 -8.65 -3.76 2.75
N PHE A 43 -8.84 -4.63 1.75
CA PHE A 43 -10.15 -4.84 1.16
C PHE A 43 -10.30 -6.23 0.53
N ASN A 44 -11.52 -6.74 0.52
CA ASN A 44 -11.92 -7.98 -0.14
C ASN A 44 -13.18 -7.71 -0.96
N LYS A 45 -13.07 -7.84 -2.29
CA LYS A 45 -14.18 -7.62 -3.22
C LYS A 45 -14.20 -8.63 -4.34
N THR A 46 -15.24 -8.57 -5.16
CA THR A 46 -15.24 -9.18 -6.47
C THR A 46 -14.61 -8.24 -7.51
N ALA A 47 -13.83 -8.80 -8.43
CA ALA A 47 -13.31 -8.12 -9.61
C ALA A 47 -13.47 -9.04 -10.83
N HIS A 48 -13.96 -8.51 -11.94
CA HIS A 48 -14.21 -9.33 -13.14
C HIS A 48 -12.93 -9.82 -13.83
N SER A 49 -11.79 -9.22 -13.52
CA SER A 49 -10.52 -9.62 -14.09
C SER A 49 -9.35 -9.29 -13.17
N ARG A 50 -8.23 -9.99 -13.38
CA ARG A 50 -6.94 -9.67 -12.75
C ARG A 50 -6.57 -8.21 -12.95
N LEU A 51 -6.80 -7.67 -14.16
CA LEU A 51 -6.48 -6.29 -14.50
C LEU A 51 -7.27 -5.29 -13.65
N LEU A 52 -8.55 -5.57 -13.39
CA LEU A 52 -9.37 -4.72 -12.51
C LEU A 52 -8.94 -4.84 -11.04
N CYS A 53 -8.51 -6.03 -10.61
CA CYS A 53 -7.96 -6.19 -9.27
C CYS A 53 -6.63 -5.42 -9.10
N SER A 54 -5.73 -5.51 -10.08
CA SER A 54 -4.47 -4.77 -10.08
C SER A 54 -4.69 -3.26 -10.20
N ALA A 55 -5.67 -2.82 -10.98
CA ALA A 55 -6.04 -1.41 -11.07
C ALA A 55 -6.57 -0.88 -9.73
N ALA A 56 -7.40 -1.67 -9.03
CA ALA A 56 -7.86 -1.33 -7.69
C ALA A 56 -6.69 -1.20 -6.70
N CYS A 57 -5.73 -2.14 -6.72
CA CYS A 57 -4.51 -2.00 -5.93
C CYS A 57 -3.69 -0.76 -6.33
N SER A 58 -3.70 -0.37 -7.60
CA SER A 58 -2.93 0.78 -8.07
C SER A 58 -3.55 2.13 -7.70
N GLN A 59 -4.86 2.14 -7.47
CA GLN A 59 -5.60 3.32 -7.01
C GLN A 59 -5.54 3.52 -5.49
N ASP A 60 -5.18 2.47 -4.74
CA ASP A 60 -5.04 2.53 -3.30
C ASP A 60 -3.56 2.77 -2.91
N PRO A 61 -3.22 3.94 -2.33
CA PRO A 61 -1.85 4.27 -1.91
C PRO A 61 -1.25 3.32 -0.87
N SER A 62 -2.09 2.65 -0.07
CA SER A 62 -1.64 1.70 0.96
C SER A 62 -1.45 0.30 0.39
N CYS A 63 -2.07 -0.06 -0.74
CA CYS A 63 -1.92 -1.39 -1.33
C CYS A 63 -0.50 -1.65 -1.83
N ARG A 64 0.10 -2.77 -1.39
CA ARG A 64 1.42 -3.23 -1.84
C ARG A 64 1.38 -4.60 -2.49
N SER A 65 0.37 -5.41 -2.18
CA SER A 65 0.12 -6.67 -2.87
C SER A 65 -1.37 -6.95 -3.03
N PHE A 66 -1.70 -7.79 -3.99
CA PHE A 66 -3.05 -8.27 -4.20
C PHE A 66 -3.06 -9.76 -4.51
N ASP A 67 -4.17 -10.41 -4.20
CA ASP A 67 -4.50 -11.77 -4.59
C ASP A 67 -5.78 -11.75 -5.41
N TYR A 68 -5.71 -12.30 -6.62
CA TYR A 68 -6.85 -12.45 -7.50
C TYR A 68 -7.10 -13.93 -7.80
N ASP A 69 -8.29 -14.40 -7.48
CA ASP A 69 -8.78 -15.72 -7.86
C ASP A 69 -9.74 -15.62 -9.06
N PRO A 70 -9.38 -16.14 -10.25
CA PRO A 70 -10.23 -16.09 -11.43
C PRO A 70 -11.50 -16.94 -11.29
N SER A 71 -11.48 -18.02 -10.49
CA SER A 71 -12.63 -18.94 -10.37
C SER A 71 -13.77 -18.31 -9.58
N SER A 72 -13.47 -17.63 -8.47
CA SER A 72 -14.47 -16.96 -7.62
C SER A 72 -14.60 -15.45 -7.89
N HIS A 73 -13.82 -14.90 -8.83
CA HIS A 73 -13.66 -13.46 -9.03
C HIS A 73 -13.19 -12.70 -7.80
N ARG A 74 -12.66 -13.38 -6.78
CA ARG A 74 -12.24 -12.75 -5.53
C ARG A 74 -10.96 -11.93 -5.75
N CYS A 75 -10.96 -10.71 -5.24
CA CYS A 75 -9.85 -9.77 -5.25
C CYS A 75 -9.59 -9.28 -3.83
N ARG A 76 -8.44 -9.62 -3.28
CA ARG A 76 -7.98 -9.16 -1.96
C ARG A 76 -6.82 -8.20 -2.14
N LEU A 77 -6.86 -7.06 -1.47
CA LEU A 77 -5.82 -6.05 -1.46
C LEU A 77 -5.16 -6.01 -0.08
N PHE A 78 -3.83 -5.96 -0.05
CA PHE A 78 -3.06 -5.97 1.19
C PHE A 78 -2.09 -4.80 1.24
N GLU A 79 -1.91 -4.24 2.43
CA GLU A 79 -0.87 -3.24 2.71
C GLU A 79 0.51 -3.86 2.90
N ALA A 80 0.55 -5.18 3.00
CA ALA A 80 1.75 -6.00 3.13
C ALA A 80 2.40 -6.30 1.77
N ASP A 81 3.70 -6.49 1.77
CA ASP A 81 4.52 -6.96 0.66
C ASP A 81 5.30 -8.23 1.06
N LEU A 82 6.31 -8.60 0.28
CA LEU A 82 7.12 -9.80 0.53
C LEU A 82 8.08 -9.68 1.73
N THR A 83 8.22 -8.50 2.33
CA THR A 83 9.04 -8.30 3.54
C THR A 83 8.28 -8.68 4.81
N ASN A 84 6.94 -8.59 4.79
CA ASN A 84 6.05 -8.81 5.93
C ASN A 84 4.88 -9.74 5.55
N GLY A 85 5.13 -10.64 4.62
CA GLY A 85 4.18 -11.62 4.11
C GLY A 85 4.89 -12.63 3.22
N ALA A 86 4.15 -13.64 2.78
CA ALA A 86 4.67 -14.70 1.94
C ALA A 86 3.69 -15.08 0.82
N ILE A 87 4.25 -15.53 -0.30
CA ILE A 87 3.50 -16.20 -1.36
C ILE A 87 3.52 -17.69 -1.05
N ILE A 88 2.36 -18.26 -0.75
CA ILE A 88 2.21 -19.68 -0.41
C ILE A 88 1.54 -20.42 -1.57
N ALA A 89 2.09 -21.58 -1.93
CA ALA A 89 1.47 -22.48 -2.88
C ALA A 89 0.23 -23.14 -2.24
N MET A 90 -0.90 -23.11 -2.93
CA MET A 90 -2.12 -23.78 -2.51
C MET A 90 -2.68 -24.63 -3.64
N ALA A 91 -2.59 -25.94 -3.46
CA ALA A 91 -2.96 -26.96 -4.44
C ALA A 91 -4.42 -26.88 -4.93
N SER A 92 -5.30 -26.19 -4.20
CA SER A 92 -6.73 -26.02 -4.52
C SER A 92 -7.11 -24.65 -5.08
N GLN A 93 -6.17 -23.72 -5.25
CA GLN A 93 -6.47 -22.36 -5.70
C GLN A 93 -6.04 -22.13 -7.15
N THR A 94 -6.80 -21.30 -7.86
CA THR A 94 -6.39 -20.72 -9.16
C THR A 94 -5.82 -19.31 -9.03
N SER A 95 -5.63 -18.87 -7.78
CA SER A 95 -5.20 -17.54 -7.41
C SER A 95 -3.84 -17.16 -7.99
N ILE A 96 -3.68 -15.88 -8.28
CA ILE A 96 -2.44 -15.22 -8.67
C ILE A 96 -2.19 -14.08 -7.69
N VAL A 97 -0.96 -13.97 -7.23
CA VAL A 97 -0.51 -12.84 -6.41
C VAL A 97 0.18 -11.82 -7.29
N GLY A 98 -0.18 -10.55 -7.15
CA GLY A 98 0.59 -9.43 -7.68
C GLY A 98 1.23 -8.64 -6.54
N SER A 99 2.47 -8.20 -6.73
CA SER A 99 3.20 -7.34 -5.80
C SER A 99 3.64 -6.06 -6.50
N VAL A 100 3.41 -4.93 -5.86
CA VAL A 100 3.84 -3.62 -6.34
C VAL A 100 5.34 -3.50 -6.10
N ILE A 101 6.09 -3.18 -7.15
CA ILE A 101 7.52 -2.90 -7.04
C ILE A 101 7.68 -1.44 -6.62
N LEU A 102 8.21 -1.25 -5.42
CA LEU A 102 8.50 0.07 -4.85
C LEU A 102 9.96 0.43 -5.17
N SER A 103 10.18 1.63 -5.72
CA SER A 103 11.52 2.16 -5.97
C SER A 103 11.81 3.32 -5.02
N PRO A 104 12.95 3.32 -4.28
CA PRO A 104 13.34 4.43 -3.42
C PRO A 104 13.37 5.78 -4.14
N SER A 105 13.78 5.80 -5.41
CA SER A 105 13.87 7.03 -6.22
C SER A 105 12.51 7.71 -6.44
N LEU A 106 11.43 6.94 -6.48
CA LEU A 106 10.07 7.44 -6.63
C LEU A 106 9.52 8.02 -5.32
N TYR A 107 10.09 7.58 -4.18
CA TYR A 107 9.72 8.07 -2.85
C TYR A 107 10.50 9.34 -2.47
N ALA A 108 11.83 9.26 -2.51
CA ALA A 108 12.71 10.32 -2.01
C ALA A 108 12.53 11.67 -2.71
N SER A 109 12.14 11.69 -3.98
CA SER A 109 11.93 12.93 -4.73
C SER A 109 10.67 13.71 -4.30
N MET A 110 9.71 13.04 -3.64
CA MET A 110 8.36 13.58 -3.41
C MET A 110 8.03 13.80 -1.93
N TYR A 111 8.74 13.18 -1.00
CA TYR A 111 8.49 13.35 0.43
C TYR A 111 8.65 14.82 0.87
N ASN A 112 7.72 15.30 1.70
CA ASN A 112 7.66 16.67 2.21
C ASN A 112 7.55 17.78 1.13
N GLN A 113 7.24 17.41 -0.12
CA GLN A 113 6.90 18.38 -1.16
C GLN A 113 5.48 18.95 -0.97
N SER A 114 5.15 20.01 -1.69
CA SER A 114 3.78 20.55 -1.74
C SER A 114 2.77 19.51 -2.22
N CYS A 115 1.54 19.56 -1.73
CA CYS A 115 0.50 18.59 -2.13
C CYS A 115 0.21 18.52 -3.64
N SER A 116 0.51 19.58 -4.40
CA SER A 116 0.45 19.54 -5.87
C SER A 116 1.41 18.53 -6.49
N ALA A 117 2.53 18.21 -5.83
CA ALA A 117 3.55 17.29 -6.34
C ALA A 117 3.14 15.80 -6.25
N CYS A 118 2.37 15.42 -5.22
CA CYS A 118 1.93 14.03 -5.02
C CYS A 118 0.48 13.76 -5.44
N ARG A 119 -0.21 14.74 -6.04
CA ARG A 119 -1.61 14.59 -6.46
C ARG A 119 -1.82 13.40 -7.42
N GLU A 120 -0.82 13.14 -8.25
CA GLU A 120 -0.81 12.08 -9.27
C GLU A 120 0.20 10.97 -8.94
N ASN A 121 0.45 10.73 -7.66
CA ASN A 121 1.33 9.65 -7.20
C ASN A 121 0.63 8.75 -6.17
N ARG A 122 0.86 7.43 -6.26
CA ARG A 122 0.42 6.45 -5.25
C ARG A 122 1.34 6.36 -4.03
N TYR A 123 2.59 6.80 -4.17
CA TYR A 123 3.62 6.59 -3.15
C TYR A 123 3.48 7.54 -1.95
N HIS A 124 2.72 8.63 -2.11
CA HIS A 124 2.48 9.61 -1.05
C HIS A 124 1.03 10.04 -1.02
N THR A 125 0.59 10.55 0.11
CA THR A 125 -0.72 11.18 0.29
C THR A 125 -0.53 12.62 0.77
N CYS A 126 -1.42 13.52 0.36
CA CYS A 126 -1.40 14.89 0.87
C CYS A 126 -1.93 14.90 2.30
N SER A 127 -1.10 15.34 3.25
CA SER A 127 -1.54 15.59 4.61
C SER A 127 -2.25 16.94 4.69
N SER A 128 -3.50 16.93 5.13
CA SER A 128 -4.28 18.16 5.36
C SER A 128 -3.71 19.02 6.50
N THR A 129 -3.04 18.41 7.47
CA THR A 129 -2.44 19.10 8.62
C THR A 129 -1.20 19.89 8.23
N THR A 130 -0.30 19.30 7.44
CA THR A 130 0.98 19.92 7.08
C THR A 130 0.99 20.51 5.68
N SER A 131 -0.06 20.27 4.87
CA SER A 131 -0.13 20.65 3.45
C SER A 131 1.05 20.14 2.61
N THR A 132 1.61 19.00 2.99
CA THR A 132 2.75 18.36 2.31
C THR A 132 2.47 16.89 2.00
N CYS A 133 3.25 16.35 1.07
CA CYS A 133 3.25 14.95 0.69
C CYS A 133 3.88 14.09 1.79
N GLN A 134 3.08 13.21 2.37
CA GLN A 134 3.44 12.34 3.48
C GLN A 134 3.26 10.88 3.08
N CYS A 135 3.82 9.99 3.89
CA CYS A 135 3.64 8.56 3.70
C CYS A 135 2.15 8.17 3.79
N PRO A 136 1.67 7.21 2.97
CA PRO A 136 0.31 6.68 3.07
C PRO A 136 -0.01 6.07 4.44
N GLY A 137 -1.28 5.76 4.68
CA GLY A 137 -1.72 5.14 5.93
C GLY A 137 -0.92 3.89 6.29
N ASN A 138 -0.69 3.69 7.59
CA ASN A 138 0.09 2.58 8.17
C ASN A 138 1.52 2.46 7.64
N SER A 139 2.09 3.53 7.11
CA SER A 139 3.49 3.59 6.67
C SER A 139 4.18 4.81 7.27
N TYR A 140 5.51 4.77 7.33
CA TYR A 140 6.31 5.81 7.98
C TYR A 140 7.51 6.16 7.12
N TRP A 141 8.06 7.37 7.26
CA TRP A 141 9.22 7.78 6.48
C TRP A 141 10.51 7.25 7.10
N ASN A 142 11.28 6.40 6.41
CA ASN A 142 12.53 5.85 6.96
C ASN A 142 13.80 6.61 6.50
N GLY A 143 13.65 7.79 5.88
CA GLY A 143 14.75 8.52 5.25
C GLY A 143 14.93 8.26 3.75
N SER A 144 14.29 7.22 3.20
CA SER A 144 14.43 6.85 1.79
C SER A 144 13.10 6.48 1.12
N MET A 145 12.23 5.77 1.83
CA MET A 145 10.92 5.36 1.35
C MET A 145 9.90 5.29 2.50
N CYS A 146 8.65 4.98 2.16
CA CYS A 146 7.61 4.70 3.14
C CYS A 146 7.37 3.19 3.29
N PRO A 147 8.17 2.45 4.08
CA PRO A 147 7.84 1.07 4.44
C PRO A 147 6.59 1.01 5.33
N LEU A 148 5.98 -0.17 5.43
CA LEU A 148 4.89 -0.40 6.37
C LEU A 148 5.39 -0.18 7.81
N GLN A 149 4.55 0.42 8.65
CA GLN A 149 4.77 0.54 10.08
C GLN A 149 4.92 -0.82 10.74
N LEU A 150 5.74 -0.81 11.78
CA LEU A 150 6.24 -1.95 12.50
C LEU A 150 5.22 -2.47 13.53
N PHE A 151 5.19 -3.79 13.68
CA PHE A 151 4.33 -4.50 14.62
C PHE A 151 5.01 -4.68 15.98
N GLU A 152 4.27 -5.23 16.94
CA GLU A 152 4.75 -5.44 18.30
C GLU A 152 6.07 -6.23 18.34
N ASN A 153 6.97 -5.81 19.21
CA ASN A 153 8.33 -6.34 19.42
C ASN A 153 9.31 -6.13 18.25
N ALA A 154 8.89 -5.49 17.14
CA ALA A 154 9.83 -5.13 16.09
C ALA A 154 10.74 -3.99 16.54
N ALA A 155 12.03 -4.07 16.20
CA ALA A 155 13.01 -3.03 16.51
C ALA A 155 12.70 -1.75 15.73
N CYS A 156 12.70 -0.61 16.41
CA CYS A 156 12.35 0.69 15.83
C CYS A 156 13.42 1.73 16.16
N SER A 157 13.58 2.70 15.26
CA SER A 157 14.60 3.76 15.35
C SER A 157 14.01 5.16 15.41
N GLN A 158 12.68 5.28 15.41
CA GLN A 158 11.96 6.56 15.42
C GLN A 158 10.54 6.40 15.94
N ILE A 159 9.95 7.52 16.37
CA ILE A 159 8.70 7.56 17.13
C ILE A 159 7.48 7.11 16.33
N ASP A 160 7.45 7.39 15.03
CA ASP A 160 6.36 7.11 14.10
C ASP A 160 6.50 5.79 13.35
N ALA A 161 7.54 5.00 13.67
CA ALA A 161 7.79 3.73 12.99
C ALA A 161 6.76 2.64 13.32
N CYS A 162 6.07 2.72 14.47
CA CYS A 162 5.19 1.67 14.96
C CYS A 162 3.72 1.89 14.54
N ARG A 163 2.96 0.78 14.46
CA ARG A 163 1.53 0.77 14.11
C ARG A 163 0.67 1.46 15.17
N SER A 164 0.46 2.76 14.98
CA SER A 164 -0.35 3.59 15.89
C SER A 164 -1.83 3.18 15.95
N ASP A 165 -2.37 2.60 14.87
CA ASP A 165 -3.72 2.02 14.81
C ASP A 165 -3.87 0.79 15.72
N LEU A 166 -2.76 0.15 16.09
CA LEU A 166 -2.68 -0.93 17.07
C LEU A 166 -2.25 -0.43 18.46
N ASN A 167 -2.27 0.89 18.69
CA ASN A 167 -1.80 1.54 19.92
C ASN A 167 -0.31 1.24 20.26
N LEU A 168 0.50 0.98 19.23
CA LEU A 168 1.93 0.75 19.40
C LEU A 168 2.71 2.06 19.26
N SER A 169 3.74 2.19 20.09
CA SER A 169 4.71 3.28 20.06
C SER A 169 6.13 2.72 20.18
N CYS A 170 7.10 3.44 19.65
CA CYS A 170 8.50 3.04 19.78
C CYS A 170 9.00 3.39 21.19
N ILE A 171 9.26 2.39 22.03
CA ILE A 171 9.70 2.63 23.41
C ILE A 171 11.15 3.11 23.45
N ILE A 172 11.38 4.08 24.34
CA ILE A 172 12.68 4.69 24.57
C ILE A 172 13.26 4.10 25.87
N ASN A 173 14.51 3.63 25.83
CA ASN A 173 15.19 3.12 27.01
C ASN A 173 15.65 4.25 27.95
N SER A 174 16.25 3.90 29.10
CA SER A 174 16.79 4.88 30.06
C SER A 174 17.92 5.76 29.51
N TYR A 175 18.49 5.39 28.36
CA TYR A 175 19.56 6.13 27.68
C TYR A 175 19.03 7.05 26.57
N GLY A 176 17.71 7.12 26.37
CA GLY A 176 17.12 7.94 25.31
C GLY A 176 17.13 7.28 23.93
N GLU A 177 17.42 5.98 23.85
CA GLU A 177 17.47 5.25 22.57
C GLU A 177 16.16 4.52 22.29
N PHE A 178 15.74 4.58 21.03
CA PHE A 178 14.63 3.78 20.51
C PHE A 178 14.99 2.30 20.49
N THR A 179 14.07 1.45 20.97
CA THR A 179 14.33 0.01 21.10
C THR A 179 13.35 -0.83 20.27
N GLN A 180 12.09 -0.90 20.66
CA GLN A 180 11.09 -1.74 20.00
C GLN A 180 9.68 -1.15 20.06
N CYS A 181 8.81 -1.64 19.20
CA CYS A 181 7.39 -1.31 19.23
C CYS A 181 6.68 -2.06 20.36
N SER A 182 6.04 -1.32 21.26
CA SER A 182 5.23 -1.89 22.34
C SER A 182 3.99 -1.05 22.56
N ILE A 183 3.00 -1.59 23.26
CA ILE A 183 1.78 -0.87 23.60
C ILE A 183 2.17 0.37 24.39
N GLY A 184 1.79 1.54 23.87
CA GLY A 184 2.10 2.82 24.48
C GLY A 184 1.43 2.94 25.85
N ILE A 185 2.14 2.60 26.91
CA ILE A 185 1.86 3.16 28.24
C ILE A 185 2.50 4.54 28.19
N ASN A 186 1.70 5.62 28.15
CA ASN A 186 2.18 6.99 28.20
C ASN A 186 2.96 7.23 29.51
N LEU A 187 4.26 6.90 29.51
CA LEU A 187 5.19 7.15 30.62
C LEU A 187 5.49 8.64 30.80
N PHE A 188 5.03 9.51 29.89
CA PHE A 188 5.07 10.96 30.04
C PHE A 188 4.08 11.54 31.08
N THR A 189 3.33 10.69 31.79
CA THR A 189 2.43 11.13 32.87
C THR A 189 3.04 11.02 34.29
N ILE A 190 4.36 10.76 34.43
CA ILE A 190 5.02 10.56 35.75
C ILE A 190 6.06 11.65 36.10
N PHE A 191 6.22 12.69 35.28
CA PHE A 191 7.05 13.85 35.65
C PHE A 191 6.31 15.17 35.40
N VAL A 192 5.34 15.48 36.26
CA VAL A 192 4.92 16.86 36.59
C VAL A 192 4.73 16.93 38.09
#